data_AF-A0A7K1GQB2-F1
#
_entry.id   AF-A0A7K1GQB2-F1
#
_cell.length_a   1.000
_cell.length_b   1.000
_cell.length_c   1.000
_cell.angle_alpha   90.00
_cell.angle_beta   90.00
_cell.angle_gamma   90.00
#
_symmetry.space_group_name_H-M   'P 1'
#
loop_
_entity.id
_entity.type
_entity.pdbx_description
1 polymer ?
#
loop_
_entity_poly.entity_id
_entity_poly.type
_entity_poly.pdbx_seq_one_letter_code
_entity_poly.pdbx_strand_id
1 'polypeptide(L)'
;MSNILFVFEGEKTEDQIVTSFTRHVFKDKTVITCAFCAEIYQLHKVLTDDEDLDTFSLLKKIPQNKEILQDFNRDDFAEIYLFFDYDGH
;
A
#
# COMPACT_ATOMS: atom_id res chain seq x y z
N MET A 1 3.57 2.33 18.81
CA MET A 1 2.55 1.90 17.84
C MET A 1 3.26 1.68 16.54
N SER A 2 3.05 0.55 15.88
CA SER A 2 3.66 0.25 14.57
C SER A 2 2.59 0.43 13.51
N ASN A 3 2.80 1.35 12.57
CA ASN A 3 1.89 1.52 11.45
C ASN A 3 2.19 0.47 10.38
N ILE A 4 1.14 -0.01 9.73
CA ILE A 4 1.23 -0.87 8.55
C ILE A 4 0.61 -0.12 7.39
N LEU A 5 1.26 -0.17 6.22
CA LEU A 5 0.70 0.36 4.98
C LEU A 5 0.12 -0.78 4.14
N PHE A 6 -1.17 -0.69 3.83
CA PHE A 6 -1.85 -1.57 2.89
C PHE A 6 -1.97 -0.86 1.55
N VAL A 7 -1.51 -1.53 0.50
CA VAL A 7 -1.49 -1.01 -0.87
C VAL A 7 -2.40 -1.88 -1.71
N PHE A 8 -3.42 -1.27 -2.30
CA PHE A 8 -4.36 -1.96 -3.16
C PHE A 8 -4.16 -1.60 -4.63
N GLU A 9 -4.51 -2.51 -5.54
CA GLU A 9 -4.46 -2.27 -6.99
C GLU A 9 -5.29 -1.06 -7.43
N GLY A 10 -6.50 -0.89 -6.89
CA GLY A 10 -7.41 0.20 -7.23
C GLY A 10 -8.02 0.90 -6.02
N GLU A 11 -8.59 2.09 -6.24
CA GLU A 11 -9.24 2.91 -5.20
C GLU A 11 -10.45 2.22 -4.56
N LYS A 12 -11.17 1.42 -5.36
CA LYS A 12 -12.33 0.64 -4.89
C LYS A 12 -11.88 -0.77 -4.58
N THR A 13 -11.31 -0.95 -3.40
CA THR A 13 -11.12 -2.30 -2.85
C THR A 13 -12.03 -2.48 -1.65
N GLU A 14 -12.58 -3.68 -1.49
CA GLU A 14 -13.71 -3.99 -0.62
C GLU A 14 -13.44 -3.62 0.85
N ASP A 15 -13.86 -2.41 1.24
CA ASP A 15 -13.73 -1.86 2.59
C ASP A 15 -14.17 -2.85 3.66
N GLN A 16 -15.16 -3.69 3.36
CA GLN A 16 -15.69 -4.70 4.28
C GLN A 16 -14.68 -5.82 4.57
N ILE A 17 -13.96 -6.31 3.55
CA ILE A 17 -12.95 -7.36 3.73
C ILE A 17 -11.75 -6.79 4.49
N VAL A 18 -11.28 -5.61 4.10
CA VAL A 18 -10.14 -4.94 4.74
C VAL A 18 -10.46 -4.61 6.19
N THR A 19 -11.64 -4.05 6.47
CA THR A 19 -12.08 -3.71 7.83
C THR A 19 -12.22 -4.96 8.70
N SER A 20 -12.74 -6.06 8.15
CA SER A 20 -12.84 -7.31 8.89
C SER A 20 -11.46 -7.90 9.15
N PHE A 21 -10.61 -8.01 8.13
CA PHE A 21 -9.27 -8.58 8.23
C PHE A 21 -8.38 -7.81 9.21
N THR A 22 -8.34 -6.48 9.09
CA THR A 22 -7.58 -5.59 9.98
C THR A 22 -7.99 -5.76 11.45
N ARG A 23 -9.30 -5.81 11.72
CA ARG A 23 -9.85 -6.01 13.07
C ARG A 23 -9.48 -7.36 13.69
N HIS A 24 -9.37 -8.42 12.90
CA HIS A 24 -9.12 -9.76 13.43
C HIS A 24 -7.63 -10.08 13.54
N VAL A 25 -6.81 -9.61 12.59
CA VAL A 25 -5.39 -9.97 12.47
C VAL A 25 -4.47 -8.92 13.08
N PHE A 26 -4.82 -7.63 13.01
CA PHE A 26 -3.93 -6.51 13.36
C PHE A 26 -4.46 -5.66 14.52
N LYS A 27 -5.05 -6.31 15.53
CA LYS A 27 -5.77 -5.68 16.66
C LYS A 27 -5.06 -4.51 17.34
N ASP A 28 -3.73 -4.54 17.44
CA ASP A 28 -2.91 -3.54 18.14
C ASP A 28 -2.08 -2.64 17.20
N LYS A 29 -2.29 -2.73 15.88
CA LYS A 29 -1.55 -1.96 14.88
C LYS A 29 -2.47 -0.98 14.15
N THR A 30 -1.93 0.19 13.81
CA THR A 30 -2.64 1.18 13.00
C THR A 30 -2.44 0.80 11.53
N VAL A 31 -3.54 0.56 10.81
CA VAL A 31 -3.48 0.26 9.38
C VAL A 31 -3.86 1.50 8.60
N ILE A 32 -2.93 1.96 7.75
CA ILE A 32 -3.14 3.01 6.76
C ILE A 32 -3.34 2.32 5.42
N THR A 33 -4.32 2.76 4.64
CA THR A 33 -4.66 2.17 3.34
C THR A 33 -4.40 3.18 2.23
N CYS A 34 -3.86 2.73 1.10
CA CYS A 34 -3.66 3.53 -0.09
C CYS A 34 -3.82 2.68 -1.34
N ALA A 35 -3.90 3.31 -2.52
CA ALA A 35 -4.06 2.63 -3.80
C ALA A 35 -2.87 2.90 -4.72
N PHE A 36 -2.37 1.87 -5.41
CA PHE A 36 -1.37 2.04 -6.46
C PHE A 36 -2.00 2.52 -7.78
N CYS A 37 -3.25 2.15 -8.04
CA CYS A 37 -4.01 2.52 -9.26
C CYS A 37 -3.41 1.98 -10.57
N ALA A 38 -2.73 0.84 -10.50
CA ALA A 38 -2.18 0.07 -11.62
C ALA A 38 -1.93 -1.36 -11.17
N GLU A 39 -1.61 -2.28 -12.09
CA GLU A 39 -1.41 -3.69 -11.77
C GLU A 39 0.01 -4.00 -11.18
N ILE A 40 0.18 -5.21 -10.64
CA ILE A 40 1.38 -5.63 -9.89
C ILE A 40 2.67 -5.71 -10.73
N TYR A 41 2.61 -6.07 -12.01
CA TYR A 41 3.70 -6.05 -12.97
C TYR A 41 4.19 -4.62 -13.27
N GLN A 42 3.29 -3.64 -13.33
CA GLN A 42 3.66 -2.23 -13.42
C GLN A 42 4.41 -1.77 -12.18
N LEU A 43 3.93 -2.15 -10.99
CA LEU A 43 4.64 -1.88 -9.74
C LEU A 43 6.02 -2.56 -9.75
N HIS A 44 6.08 -3.83 -10.11
CA HIS A 44 7.32 -4.60 -10.21
C HIS A 44 8.32 -3.93 -11.14
N LYS A 45 7.90 -3.51 -12.35
CA LYS A 45 8.78 -2.85 -13.31
C LYS A 45 9.39 -1.57 -12.74
N VAL A 46 8.56 -0.71 -12.16
CA VAL A 46 9.04 0.56 -11.60
C VAL A 46 9.97 0.31 -10.42
N LEU A 47 9.68 -0.69 -9.58
CA LEU A 47 10.57 -1.06 -8.49
C LEU A 47 11.89 -1.63 -9.02
N THR A 48 11.90 -2.54 -9.98
CA THR A 48 13.14 -3.11 -10.52
C THR A 48 14.03 -2.10 -11.25
N ASP A 49 13.44 -1.02 -11.76
CA ASP A 49 14.16 0.09 -12.37
C ASP A 49 14.72 1.08 -11.30
N ASP A 50 14.32 0.95 -10.04
CA ASP A 50 14.76 1.74 -8.89
C ASP A 50 15.78 0.94 -8.05
N GLU A 51 17.03 1.40 -7.98
CA GLU A 51 18.11 0.72 -7.23
C GLU A 51 17.81 0.59 -5.72
N ASP A 52 17.02 1.52 -5.15
CA ASP A 52 16.69 1.55 -3.73
C ASP A 52 15.39 0.80 -3.40
N LEU A 53 14.66 0.34 -4.43
CA LEU A 53 13.38 -0.36 -4.33
C LEU A 53 12.39 0.38 -3.40
N ASP A 54 12.38 1.72 -3.43
CA ASP A 54 11.63 2.53 -2.47
C ASP A 54 10.14 2.61 -2.79
N THR A 55 9.44 1.57 -2.34
CA THR A 55 7.99 1.43 -2.53
C THR A 55 7.20 2.57 -1.88
N PHE A 56 7.63 3.08 -0.72
CA PHE A 56 6.89 4.16 -0.04
C PHE A 56 6.98 5.47 -0.79
N SER A 57 8.19 5.86 -1.19
CA SER A 57 8.42 7.11 -1.94
C SER A 57 7.69 7.10 -3.28
N LEU A 58 7.57 5.94 -3.92
CA LEU A 58 6.77 5.75 -5.11
C LEU A 58 5.28 5.96 -4.85
N LEU A 59 4.72 5.33 -3.81
CA LEU A 59 3.30 5.46 -3.46
C LEU A 59 2.93 6.89 -3.07
N LYS A 60 3.82 7.62 -2.39
CA LYS A 60 3.61 9.01 -1.96
C LYS A 60 3.55 10.00 -3.13
N LYS A 61 4.13 9.66 -4.28
CA LYS A 61 4.06 10.48 -5.50
C LYS A 61 2.74 10.33 -6.26
N ILE A 62 1.95 9.29 -5.96
CA ILE A 62 0.66 9.04 -6.61
C ILE A 62 -0.35 10.10 -6.14
N PRO A 63 -0.97 10.87 -7.05
CA PRO A 63 -1.87 11.97 -6.69
C PRO A 63 -2.98 11.58 -5.71
N GLN A 64 -3.53 10.38 -5.88
CA GLN A 64 -4.59 9.79 -5.06
C GLN A 64 -4.17 9.59 -3.61
N ASN A 65 -2.89 9.25 -3.38
CA ASN A 65 -2.37 8.96 -2.06
C ASN A 65 -1.80 10.20 -1.37
N LYS A 66 -1.72 11.33 -2.07
CA LYS A 66 -1.03 12.52 -1.58
C LYS A 66 -1.59 13.01 -0.25
N GLU A 67 -2.91 13.10 -0.13
CA GLU A 67 -3.56 13.54 1.11
C GLU A 67 -3.43 12.51 2.24
N ILE A 68 -3.40 11.22 1.90
CA ILE A 68 -3.29 10.12 2.87
C ILE A 68 -1.87 10.02 3.43
N LEU A 69 -0.85 10.18 2.58
CA LEU A 69 0.55 9.93 2.89
C LEU A 69 1.38 11.20 3.15
N GLN A 70 0.78 12.40 3.05
CA GLN A 70 1.50 13.67 3.19
C GLN A 70 2.32 13.75 4.48
N ASP A 71 1.72 13.34 5.59
CA ASP A 71 2.24 13.50 6.95
C ASP A 71 3.09 12.32 7.41
N PHE A 72 3.21 11.27 6.57
CA PHE A 72 3.98 10.08 6.88
C PHE A 72 5.28 10.01 6.08
N ASN A 73 6.29 9.39 6.67
CA ASN A 73 7.55 9.02 6.05
C ASN A 73 7.71 7.50 6.04
N ARG A 74 8.70 7.01 5.28
CA ARG A 74 8.99 5.57 5.17
C ARG A 74 9.17 4.91 6.54
N ASP A 75 9.89 5.56 7.44
CA ASP A 75 10.21 5.03 8.77
C ASP A 75 9.02 5.01 9.73
N ASP A 76 7.90 5.65 9.38
CA ASP A 76 6.67 5.58 10.17
C ASP A 76 5.95 4.23 10.00
N PHE A 77 6.34 3.43 8.99
CA PHE A 77 5.76 2.12 8.69
C PHE A 77 6.72 0.99 8.98
N ALA A 78 6.26 0.00 9.73
CA ALA A 78 7.02 -1.21 10.00
C ALA A 78 6.97 -2.20 8.83
N GLU A 79 5.84 -2.20 8.11
CA GLU A 79 5.51 -3.22 7.10
C GLU A 79 4.66 -2.60 5.98
N ILE A 80 4.82 -3.09 4.76
CA ILE A 80 3.99 -2.77 3.60
C ILE A 80 3.40 -4.08 3.07
N TYR A 81 2.08 -4.15 2.94
CA TYR A 81 1.36 -5.29 2.37
C TYR A 81 0.73 -4.91 1.04
N LEU A 82 1.00 -5.69 0.01
CA LEU A 82 0.51 -5.49 -1.36
C LEU A 82 -0.65 -6.43 -1.63
N PHE A 83 -1.81 -5.89 -1.98
CA PHE A 83 -3.04 -6.61 -2.31
C PHE A 83 -3.41 -6.32 -3.76
N PHE A 84 -3.09 -7.27 -4.64
CA PHE A 84 -3.30 -7.19 -6.08
C PHE A 84 -3.97 -8.46 -6.57
N ASP A 85 -4.81 -8.34 -7.58
CA ASP A 85 -5.40 -9.50 -8.21
C ASP A 85 -4.34 -10.25 -9.00
N TYR A 86 -4.36 -11.57 -8.90
CA TYR A 86 -3.47 -12.41 -9.70
C TYR A 86 -4.11 -12.66 -11.06
N ASP A 87 -3.80 -11.78 -12.00
CA ASP A 87 -4.09 -12.00 -13.41
C ASP A 87 -2.88 -12.64 -14.09
N GLY A 88 -2.93 -13.96 -14.26
CA GLY A 88 -1.93 -14.73 -15.00
C GLY A 88 -1.98 -14.44 -16.50
N HIS A 89 -1.45 -13.29 -16.89
CA HIS A 89 -1.25 -12.88 -18.30
C HIS A 89 -0.04 -13.56 -18.93
#